data_AF-A0A1A8EY30-F1
#
_entry.id   AF-A0A1A8EY30-F1
#
_cell.length_a   1.000
_cell.length_b   1.000
_cell.length_c   1.000
_cell.angle_alpha   90.00
_cell.angle_beta   90.00
_cell.angle_gamma   90.00
#
_symmetry.space_group_name_H-M   'P 1'
#
loop_
_entity.id
_entity.type
_entity.pdbx_description
1 polymer ?
#
loop_
_entity_poly.entity_id
_entity_poly.type
_entity_poly.pdbx_seq_one_letter_code
_entity_poly.pdbx_strand_id
1 'polypeptide(L)'
;VYLPDGSASLAPTRKGQSIKDMLASLCEKRGFPLKDVIIYLQGMEKQPLSLDQDCSVLRDQQVSLEVRVAFMLENTFSGNTKAIVAKSNKTLQDALQAVMQKHQLKPQEVSVSMVGSDEPL
;
A
#
# COMPACT_ATOMS: atom_id res chain seq x y z
N VAL A 1 -5.01 -15.13 -6.97
CA VAL A 1 -4.41 -13.95 -6.32
C VAL A 1 -3.88 -13.03 -7.41
N TYR A 2 -4.45 -11.83 -7.55
CA TYR A 2 -3.91 -10.77 -8.41
C TYR A 2 -2.85 -10.01 -7.64
N LEU A 3 -1.68 -9.85 -8.24
CA LEU A 3 -0.50 -9.26 -7.64
C LEU A 3 -0.35 -7.79 -8.06
N PRO A 4 0.40 -6.98 -7.28
CA PRO A 4 0.63 -5.57 -7.60
C PRO A 4 1.40 -5.35 -8.91
N ASP A 5 2.15 -6.36 -9.37
CA ASP A 5 2.88 -6.35 -10.65
C ASP A 5 1.97 -6.63 -11.86
N GLY A 6 0.65 -6.76 -11.65
CA GLY A 6 -0.33 -7.06 -12.70
C GLY A 6 -0.45 -8.54 -13.05
N SER A 7 0.40 -9.39 -12.48
CA SER A 7 0.33 -10.84 -12.71
C SER A 7 -0.70 -11.52 -11.79
N ALA A 8 -1.02 -12.77 -12.09
CA ALA A 8 -1.89 -13.60 -11.27
C ALA A 8 -1.16 -14.89 -10.85
N SER A 9 -1.44 -15.34 -9.63
CA SER A 9 -0.93 -16.61 -9.11
C SER A 9 -1.99 -17.37 -8.33
N LEU A 10 -1.88 -18.69 -8.35
CA LEU A 10 -2.70 -19.58 -7.54
C LEU A 10 -2.06 -19.74 -6.17
N ALA A 11 -2.86 -19.60 -5.12
CA ALA A 11 -2.45 -19.87 -3.75
C ALA A 11 -3.40 -20.91 -3.17
N PRO A 12 -2.91 -22.10 -2.78
CA PRO A 12 -3.77 -23.13 -2.21
C PRO A 12 -4.26 -22.70 -0.83
N THR A 13 -5.55 -22.84 -0.57
CA THR A 13 -6.15 -22.61 0.75
C THR A 13 -6.14 -23.90 1.55
N ARG A 14 -5.81 -23.82 2.85
CA ARG A 14 -5.87 -24.94 3.78
C ARG A 14 -6.66 -24.51 5.01
N LYS A 15 -7.63 -25.32 5.43
CA LYS A 15 -8.40 -25.05 6.65
C LYS A 15 -7.43 -24.99 7.86
N GLY A 16 -7.57 -23.98 8.71
CA GLY A 16 -6.68 -23.72 9.83
C GLY A 16 -5.45 -22.87 9.50
N GLN A 17 -5.24 -22.50 8.23
CA GLN A 17 -4.14 -21.64 7.80
C GLN A 17 -4.60 -20.19 7.69
N SER A 18 -3.80 -19.26 8.21
CA SER A 18 -4.07 -17.82 8.05
C SER A 18 -3.86 -17.36 6.61
N ILE A 19 -4.54 -16.28 6.21
CA ILE A 19 -4.29 -15.62 4.91
C ILE A 19 -2.83 -15.15 4.83
N LYS A 20 -2.26 -14.69 5.94
CA LYS A 20 -0.84 -14.34 6.05
C LYS A 20 0.08 -15.48 5.62
N ASP A 21 -0.10 -16.66 6.21
CA ASP A 21 0.73 -17.82 5.92
C ASP A 21 0.51 -18.35 4.50
N MET A 22 -0.74 -18.26 4.00
CA MET A 22 -1.06 -18.58 2.61
C MET A 22 -0.28 -17.71 1.62
N LEU A 23 -0.15 -16.41 1.91
CA LEU A 23 0.51 -15.45 1.03
C LEU A 23 2.02 -15.34 1.23
N ALA A 24 2.55 -15.73 2.39
CA ALA A 24 3.95 -15.51 2.77
C ALA A 24 4.94 -15.95 1.68
N SER A 25 4.83 -17.21 1.22
CA SER A 25 5.73 -17.75 0.19
C SER A 25 5.56 -17.08 -1.18
N LEU A 26 4.35 -16.61 -1.51
CA LEU A 26 4.07 -15.94 -2.77
C LEU A 26 4.66 -14.53 -2.76
N CYS A 27 4.45 -13.79 -1.67
CA CYS A 27 4.98 -12.45 -1.48
C CYS A 27 6.51 -12.46 -1.42
N GLU A 28 7.13 -13.40 -0.72
CA GLU A 28 8.59 -13.56 -0.66
C GLU A 28 9.19 -13.79 -2.05
N LYS A 29 8.66 -14.74 -2.82
CA LYS A 29 9.14 -15.03 -4.19
C LYS A 29 9.02 -13.86 -5.16
N ARG A 30 8.06 -12.96 -4.91
CA ARG A 30 7.79 -11.79 -5.76
C ARG A 30 8.42 -10.51 -5.23
N GLY A 31 9.07 -10.54 -4.07
CA GLY A 31 9.71 -9.38 -3.47
C GLY A 31 8.75 -8.36 -2.85
N PHE A 32 7.52 -8.78 -2.50
CA PHE A 32 6.56 -7.91 -1.80
C PHE A 32 6.69 -8.13 -0.29
N PRO A 33 7.03 -7.10 0.50
CA PRO A 33 7.07 -7.24 1.95
C PRO A 33 5.66 -7.44 2.48
N LEU A 34 5.39 -8.59 3.13
CA LEU A 34 4.03 -8.94 3.56
C LEU A 34 3.44 -7.92 4.57
N LYS A 35 4.29 -7.24 5.35
CA LYS A 35 3.88 -6.16 6.26
C LYS A 35 3.26 -4.95 5.55
N ASP A 36 3.60 -4.77 4.28
CA ASP A 36 3.19 -3.64 3.44
C ASP A 36 2.05 -4.05 2.49
N VAL A 37 1.62 -5.32 2.54
CA VAL A 37 0.55 -5.87 1.70
C VAL A 37 -0.80 -5.70 2.37
N ILE A 38 -1.73 -5.12 1.62
CA ILE A 38 -3.16 -5.11 1.92
C ILE A 38 -3.86 -6.05 0.94
N ILE A 39 -4.80 -6.83 1.44
CA ILE A 39 -5.56 -7.80 0.63
C ILE A 39 -7.02 -7.39 0.56
N TYR A 40 -7.61 -7.54 -0.62
CA TYR A 40 -9.03 -7.28 -0.88
C TYR A 40 -9.66 -8.48 -1.57
N LEU A 41 -10.95 -8.70 -1.35
CA LEU A 41 -11.73 -9.52 -2.27
C LEU A 41 -11.84 -8.79 -3.61
N GLN A 42 -11.64 -9.51 -4.71
CA GLN A 42 -11.73 -8.93 -6.06
C GLN A 42 -13.12 -8.30 -6.25
N GLY A 43 -13.15 -7.03 -6.63
CA GLY A 43 -14.40 -6.26 -6.76
C GLY A 43 -14.89 -5.60 -5.47
N MET A 44 -14.26 -5.83 -4.32
CA MET A 44 -14.57 -5.19 -3.03
C MET A 44 -13.36 -4.44 -2.46
N GLU A 45 -12.80 -3.50 -3.22
CA GLU A 45 -11.57 -2.77 -2.87
C GLU A 45 -11.72 -1.74 -1.72
N LYS A 46 -12.92 -1.61 -1.15
CA LYS A 46 -13.17 -0.67 -0.05
C LYS A 46 -12.88 -1.25 1.33
N GLN A 47 -12.96 -2.57 1.49
CA GLN A 47 -12.78 -3.22 2.78
C GLN A 47 -11.67 -4.26 2.69
N PRO A 48 -10.51 -4.00 3.34
CA PRO A 48 -9.44 -4.97 3.35
C PRO A 48 -9.81 -6.19 4.21
N LEU A 49 -9.32 -7.36 3.81
CA LEU A 49 -9.37 -8.55 4.65
C LEU A 49 -8.28 -8.49 5.71
N SER A 50 -8.51 -9.14 6.85
CA SER A 50 -7.47 -9.30 7.85
C SER A 50 -6.57 -10.47 7.48
N LEU A 51 -5.25 -10.26 7.52
CA LEU A 51 -4.27 -11.30 7.22
C LEU A 51 -4.30 -12.43 8.25
N ASP A 52 -4.79 -12.18 9.46
CA ASP A 52 -4.88 -13.17 10.55
C ASP A 52 -6.14 -14.05 10.43
N GLN A 53 -7.06 -13.74 9.52
CA GLN A 53 -8.23 -14.58 9.26
C GLN A 53 -7.83 -15.91 8.60
N ASP A 54 -8.61 -16.95 8.86
CA ASP A 54 -8.44 -18.25 8.20
C ASP A 54 -8.72 -18.13 6.69
N CYS A 55 -7.84 -18.65 5.86
CA CYS A 55 -7.96 -18.54 4.40
C CYS A 55 -9.17 -19.28 3.81
N SER A 56 -9.85 -20.15 4.58
CA SER A 56 -11.12 -20.76 4.18
C SER A 56 -12.24 -19.74 3.93
N VAL A 57 -12.15 -18.52 4.47
CA VAL A 57 -13.11 -17.43 4.16
C VAL A 57 -13.05 -17.00 2.70
N LEU A 58 -11.92 -17.21 2.03
CA LEU A 58 -11.73 -16.87 0.62
C LEU A 58 -12.51 -17.84 -0.29
N ARG A 59 -12.63 -19.12 0.08
CA ARG A 59 -13.20 -20.18 -0.76
C ARG A 59 -12.57 -20.14 -2.16
N ASP A 60 -13.40 -20.12 -3.22
CA ASP A 60 -12.97 -20.02 -4.63
C ASP A 60 -12.94 -18.58 -5.15
N GLN A 61 -13.00 -17.58 -4.26
CA GLN A 61 -13.00 -16.18 -4.66
C GLN A 61 -11.60 -15.70 -5.01
N GLN A 62 -11.55 -14.77 -5.97
CA GLN A 62 -10.34 -14.07 -6.31
C GLN A 62 -10.06 -12.96 -5.29
N VAL A 63 -8.78 -12.76 -5.01
CA VAL A 63 -8.28 -11.67 -4.15
C VAL A 63 -7.26 -10.84 -4.92
N SER A 64 -7.21 -9.55 -4.64
CA SER A 64 -6.16 -8.64 -5.11
C SER A 64 -5.25 -8.23 -3.96
N LEU A 65 -3.96 -8.13 -4.24
CA LEU A 65 -2.96 -7.57 -3.35
C LEU A 65 -2.64 -6.15 -3.76
N GLU A 66 -2.54 -5.28 -2.77
CA GLU A 66 -2.08 -3.90 -2.89
C GLU A 66 -0.86 -3.73 -1.99
N VAL A 67 0.22 -3.15 -2.49
CA VAL A 67 1.38 -2.78 -1.67
C VAL A 67 1.28 -1.31 -1.31
N ARG A 68 1.47 -0.99 -0.04
CA ARG A 68 1.49 0.37 0.46
C ARG A 68 2.88 0.73 0.97
N VAL A 69 3.27 1.98 0.74
CA VAL A 69 4.48 2.58 1.30
C VAL A 69 4.07 3.64 2.31
N ALA A 70 4.86 3.75 3.36
CA ALA A 70 4.70 4.78 4.37
C ALA A 70 5.96 5.65 4.42
N PHE A 71 5.77 6.97 4.51
CA PHE A 71 6.84 7.93 4.71
C PHE A 71 6.38 9.08 5.60
N MET A 72 7.33 9.76 6.24
CA MET A 72 7.05 10.95 7.04
C MET A 72 7.21 12.19 6.16
N LEU A 73 6.20 13.05 6.15
CA LEU A 73 6.25 14.37 5.53
C LEU A 73 6.35 15.42 6.62
N GLU A 74 7.41 16.23 6.57
CA GLU A 74 7.53 17.45 7.34
C GLU A 74 7.02 18.63 6.52
N ASN A 75 6.11 19.41 7.10
CA ASN A 75 5.69 20.68 6.53
C ASN A 75 6.54 21.79 7.16
N THR A 76 7.51 22.29 6.40
CA THR A 76 8.49 23.30 6.85
C THR A 76 7.86 24.60 7.32
N PHE A 77 6.76 25.04 6.70
CA PHE A 77 6.05 26.26 7.11
C PHE A 77 5.40 26.12 8.50
N SER A 78 4.84 24.95 8.80
CA SER A 78 4.11 24.73 10.05
C SER A 78 4.89 23.97 11.12
N GLY A 79 6.08 23.44 10.79
CA GLY A 79 6.88 22.56 11.66
C GLY A 79 6.24 21.21 11.98
N ASN A 80 5.10 20.87 11.35
CA ASN A 80 4.37 19.64 11.66
C ASN A 80 4.83 18.49 10.79
N THR A 81 5.06 17.33 11.40
CA THR A 81 5.34 16.07 10.70
C THR A 81 4.10 15.17 10.68
N LYS A 82 3.83 14.51 9.55
CA LYS A 82 2.74 13.54 9.40
C LYS A 82 3.20 12.30 8.66
N ALA A 83 2.68 11.14 9.07
CA ALA A 83 2.83 9.92 8.30
C ALA A 83 1.88 9.95 7.09
N ILE A 84 2.40 9.63 5.92
CA ILE A 84 1.64 9.43 4.68
C ILE A 84 1.76 7.97 4.31
N VAL A 85 0.61 7.34 4.06
CA VAL A 85 0.53 5.98 3.54
C VAL A 85 -0.12 6.04 2.16
N ALA A 86 0.58 5.54 1.15
CA ALA A 86 0.13 5.58 -0.25
C ALA A 86 0.33 4.22 -0.93
N LYS A 87 -0.40 3.96 -2.01
CA LYS A 87 -0.15 2.77 -2.85
C LYS A 87 1.22 2.93 -3.51
N SER A 88 2.01 1.86 -3.57
CA SER A 88 3.37 1.90 -4.12
C SER A 88 3.44 2.23 -5.61
N ASN A 89 2.32 2.08 -6.34
CA ASN A 89 2.21 2.40 -7.76
C ASN A 89 1.78 3.85 -8.05
N LYS A 90 1.73 4.71 -7.03
CA LYS A 90 1.37 6.13 -7.15
C LYS A 90 2.60 7.01 -7.17
N THR A 91 2.50 8.16 -7.84
CA THR A 91 3.55 9.16 -7.83
C THR A 91 3.62 9.85 -6.46
N LEU A 92 4.75 10.49 -6.15
CA LEU A 92 4.88 11.31 -4.95
C LEU A 92 3.82 12.42 -4.94
N GLN A 93 3.55 13.05 -6.09
CA GLN A 93 2.51 14.07 -6.22
C GLN A 93 1.12 13.53 -5.85
N ASP A 94 0.75 12.33 -6.31
CA ASP A 94 -0.53 11.69 -5.95
C ASP A 94 -0.62 11.45 -4.43
N ALA A 95 0.47 10.99 -3.82
CA ALA A 95 0.53 10.73 -2.37
C ALA A 95 0.38 12.02 -1.54
N LEU A 96 0.86 13.15 -2.07
CA LEU A 96 0.83 14.46 -1.42
C LEU A 96 -0.45 15.27 -1.69
N GLN A 97 -1.28 14.84 -2.64
CA GLN A 97 -2.47 15.59 -3.08
C GLN A 97 -3.38 16.02 -1.93
N ALA A 98 -3.65 15.12 -0.97
CA ALA A 98 -4.50 15.43 0.17
C ALA A 98 -3.91 16.50 1.09
N VAL A 99 -2.58 16.52 1.24
CA VAL A 99 -1.87 17.55 2.02
C VAL A 99 -1.96 18.90 1.30
N MET A 100 -1.71 18.92 0.00
CA MET A 100 -1.79 20.14 -0.80
C MET A 100 -3.19 20.74 -0.78
N GLN A 101 -4.22 19.92 -0.97
CA GLN A 101 -5.62 20.35 -0.90
C GLN A 101 -5.98 20.92 0.48
N LYS A 102 -5.52 20.28 1.56
CA LYS A 102 -5.72 20.77 2.93
C LYS A 102 -5.17 22.18 3.13
N HIS A 103 -4.05 22.50 2.48
CA HIS A 103 -3.39 23.80 2.57
C HIS A 103 -3.69 24.73 1.39
N GLN A 104 -4.62 24.36 0.49
CA GLN A 104 -4.97 25.10 -0.74
C GLN A 104 -3.76 25.43 -1.65
N LEU A 105 -2.78 24.54 -1.71
CA LEU A 105 -1.56 24.71 -2.51
C LEU A 105 -1.71 24.07 -3.90
N LYS A 106 -1.20 24.75 -4.94
CA LYS A 106 -1.04 24.18 -6.29
C LYS A 106 0.30 23.43 -6.42
N PRO A 107 0.43 22.47 -7.35
CA PRO A 107 1.69 21.74 -7.57
C PRO A 107 2.91 22.65 -7.76
N GLN A 108 2.75 23.70 -8.56
CA GLN A 108 3.80 24.71 -8.82
C GLN A 108 4.19 25.58 -7.62
N GLU A 109 3.43 25.53 -6.52
CA GLU A 109 3.69 26.29 -5.28
C GLU A 109 4.36 25.40 -4.20
N VAL A 110 4.64 24.13 -4.53
CA VAL A 110 5.19 23.14 -3.59
C VAL A 110 6.52 22.63 -4.11
N SER A 111 7.52 22.66 -3.24
CA SER A 111 8.80 21.98 -3.44
C SER A 111 8.94 20.91 -2.35
N VAL A 112 9.41 19.73 -2.73
CA VAL A 112 9.60 18.59 -1.82
C VAL A 112 11.04 18.15 -1.93
N SER A 113 11.74 18.05 -0.81
CA SER A 113 13.08 17.49 -0.76
C SER A 113 13.15 16.34 0.24
N MET A 114 14.16 15.51 0.11
CA MET A 114 14.50 14.53 1.15
C MET A 114 15.16 15.26 2.32
N VAL A 115 14.87 14.84 3.55
CA VAL A 115 15.53 15.38 4.75
C VAL A 115 17.05 15.26 4.60
N GLY A 116 17.75 16.38 4.76
CA GLY A 116 19.21 16.45 4.58
C GLY A 116 19.66 16.71 3.15
N SER A 117 18.74 16.88 2.20
CA SER A 117 19.00 17.35 0.84
C SER A 117 18.31 18.68 0.59
N ASP A 118 19.02 19.61 -0.04
CA ASP A 118 18.45 20.86 -0.55
C ASP A 118 17.95 20.72 -1.99
N GLU A 119 18.18 19.58 -2.64
CA GLU A 119 17.69 19.31 -3.99
C GLU A 119 16.22 18.84 -3.96
N PRO A 120 15.34 19.45 -4.77
CA PRO A 120 13.95 19.03 -4.89
C PRO A 120 13.82 17.72 -5.68
N LEU A 121 12.82 16.91 -5.30
CA LEU A 121 12.43 15.63 -5.93
C LEU A 121 11.51 15.81 -7.14
#